data_AF-A0A136JFB7-F1
#
_entry.id   AF-A0A136JFB7-F1
#
_cell.length_a   1.000
_cell.length_b   1.000
_cell.length_c   1.000
_cell.angle_alpha   90.00
_cell.angle_beta   90.00
_cell.angle_gamma   90.00
#
_symmetry.space_group_name_H-M   'P 1'
#
loop_
_entity.id
_entity.type
_entity.pdbx_description
1 polymer ?
#
loop_
_entity_poly.entity_id
_entity_poly.type
_entity_poly.pdbx_seq_one_letter_code
_entity_poly.pdbx_strand_id
1 'polypeptide(L)'
;MGVFQNPLAKRKGREGRLPVYEKLTKDRLSDDDSYDSDDYDSDDSSPSSPESARHVSSAASVAPIMPRRPFASTRRPGFCHFPYRLPSKVTRYLCLGLLSLITIIILSLVRASQNENKAIIGGFLPARPKAPPLWESYDFLTRYYGGVRNLVTGSANVPEYPRAKDEVPLDKLSFLNSTSDSPIENRGLPSSKEFTQYPKSVFKTGSEQFHDCFLDTANKVRVPPIRYFDGRPNGFPEPVVGSHELLNLPEDICFERYGRYAPYGYGYSKKTGGLGVGEHGDKEGAESTWSKVPKVAWEHMDWAETQRRCYDANSARYKAMPAVHQDPHGFYIHEKAAVAPPKETPSAS
;
A
#
# COMPACT_ATOMS: atom_id res chain seq x y z
N MET A 1 -22.92 -61.68 24.07
CA MET A 1 -23.57 -60.36 24.07
C MET A 1 -22.51 -59.31 23.86
N GLY A 2 -22.72 -58.38 22.91
CA GLY A 2 -21.84 -57.23 22.68
C GLY A 2 -21.30 -57.15 21.25
N VAL A 3 -22.12 -56.62 20.34
CA VAL A 3 -21.77 -56.27 18.97
C VAL A 3 -21.05 -54.91 19.00
N PHE A 4 -19.79 -54.83 18.54
CA PHE A 4 -19.10 -53.56 18.33
C PHE A 4 -19.49 -52.99 16.95
N GLN A 5 -20.30 -51.93 16.95
CA GLN A 5 -20.66 -51.16 15.77
C GLN A 5 -19.61 -50.08 15.49
N ASN A 6 -19.13 -50.05 14.25
CA ASN A 6 -18.27 -49.01 13.65
C ASN A 6 -18.93 -47.62 13.72
N PRO A 7 -18.26 -46.56 14.22
CA PRO A 7 -18.85 -45.23 14.32
C PRO A 7 -18.55 -44.36 13.08
N LEU A 8 -18.86 -44.85 11.87
CA LEU A 8 -18.70 -44.07 10.62
C LEU A 8 -19.99 -43.92 9.81
N ALA A 9 -21.15 -43.91 10.49
CA ALA A 9 -22.42 -43.65 9.83
C ALA A 9 -23.33 -42.76 10.69
N LYS A 10 -23.18 -41.43 10.53
CA LYS A 10 -24.25 -40.40 10.54
C LYS A 10 -23.66 -38.99 10.68
N ARG A 11 -23.37 -38.35 9.55
CA ARG A 11 -23.46 -36.88 9.44
C ARG A 11 -24.33 -36.55 8.23
N LYS A 12 -25.64 -36.70 8.43
CA LYS A 12 -26.66 -36.14 7.54
C LYS A 12 -27.01 -34.75 8.08
N GLY A 13 -26.83 -33.72 7.26
CA GLY A 13 -27.46 -32.41 7.44
C GLY A 13 -26.79 -31.44 8.42
N ARG A 14 -25.58 -30.96 8.10
CA ARG A 14 -25.14 -29.64 8.58
C ARG A 14 -24.81 -28.82 7.35
N GLU A 15 -25.75 -27.96 6.97
CA GLU A 15 -25.53 -26.95 5.94
C GLU A 15 -24.25 -26.18 6.30
N GLY A 16 -23.28 -26.19 5.38
CA GLY A 16 -22.06 -25.42 5.51
C GLY A 16 -22.37 -23.94 5.34
N ARG A 17 -22.88 -23.30 6.39
CA ARG A 17 -22.76 -21.85 6.51
C ARG A 17 -21.28 -21.55 6.75
N LEU A 18 -20.61 -21.05 5.71
CA LEU A 18 -19.34 -20.35 5.84
C LEU A 18 -19.49 -19.31 6.96
N PRO A 19 -18.46 -19.09 7.80
CA PRO A 19 -18.50 -18.01 8.78
C PRO A 19 -18.81 -16.70 8.04
N VAL A 20 -19.89 -16.04 8.45
CA VAL A 20 -20.26 -14.74 7.93
C VAL A 20 -19.18 -13.78 8.39
N TYR A 21 -18.34 -13.32 7.46
CA TYR A 21 -17.43 -12.21 7.72
C TYR A 21 -18.26 -11.00 8.13
N GLU A 22 -17.97 -10.47 9.32
CA GLU A 22 -18.51 -9.20 9.78
C GLU A 22 -18.11 -8.13 8.75
N LYS A 23 -19.10 -7.54 8.07
CA LYS A 23 -18.86 -6.41 7.16
C LYS A 23 -18.30 -5.27 8.02
N LEU A 24 -16.99 -5.06 7.95
CA LEU A 24 -16.35 -3.87 8.51
C LEU A 24 -17.03 -2.63 7.93
N THR A 25 -17.55 -1.78 8.81
CA THR A 25 -18.07 -0.47 8.43
C THR A 25 -16.92 0.38 7.87
N LYS A 26 -17.22 1.08 6.77
CA LYS A 26 -16.27 1.91 6.00
C LYS A 26 -15.54 2.95 6.85
N ASP A 27 -16.08 3.31 8.01
CA ASP A 27 -15.50 4.28 8.95
C ASP A 27 -14.22 3.81 9.68
N ARG A 28 -13.80 2.55 9.50
CA ARG A 28 -12.53 2.01 10.01
C ARG A 28 -11.48 1.73 8.93
N LEU A 29 -11.79 1.96 7.66
CA LEU A 29 -10.79 2.04 6.61
C LEU A 29 -10.32 3.49 6.53
N SER A 30 -9.03 3.70 6.81
CA SER A 30 -8.30 4.84 6.30
C SER A 30 -8.24 4.71 4.77
N ASP A 31 -9.33 5.06 4.08
CA ASP A 31 -9.35 5.36 2.65
C ASP A 31 -8.95 6.84 2.50
N ASP A 32 -7.68 7.09 2.23
CA ASP A 32 -7.28 8.21 1.38
C ASP A 32 -6.72 7.54 0.13
N ASP A 33 -7.54 7.47 -0.92
CA ASP A 33 -7.19 7.17 -2.32
C ASP A 33 -8.49 7.14 -3.15
N SER A 34 -9.22 8.26 -3.22
CA SER A 34 -10.25 8.43 -4.26
C SER A 34 -9.60 9.12 -5.47
N TYR A 35 -9.24 8.33 -6.48
CA TYR A 35 -8.99 8.85 -7.82
C TYR A 35 -10.34 9.22 -8.44
N ASP A 36 -10.70 10.51 -8.34
CA ASP A 36 -11.71 11.11 -9.21
C ASP A 36 -10.99 11.81 -10.34
N SER A 37 -11.29 11.37 -11.56
CA SER A 37 -10.67 11.84 -12.80
C SER A 37 -11.76 12.53 -13.59
N ASP A 38 -11.98 13.81 -13.33
CA ASP A 38 -12.86 14.65 -14.13
C ASP A 38 -12.07 15.81 -14.74
N ASP A 39 -11.92 15.73 -16.07
CA ASP A 39 -11.45 16.80 -16.95
C ASP A 39 -12.47 17.94 -17.01
N TYR A 40 -12.09 19.17 -16.63
CA TYR A 40 -12.65 20.40 -17.20
C TYR A 40 -11.63 21.56 -17.15
N ASP A 41 -11.31 22.09 -18.33
CA ASP A 41 -10.73 23.43 -18.55
C ASP A 41 -11.65 24.53 -17.99
N SER A 42 -11.07 25.56 -17.37
CA SER A 42 -11.27 26.97 -17.77
C SER A 42 -10.51 27.94 -16.85
N ASP A 43 -9.86 28.91 -17.49
CA ASP A 43 -9.20 30.09 -16.91
C ASP A 43 -10.11 30.92 -15.97
N ASP A 44 -9.57 31.47 -14.87
CA ASP A 44 -9.45 32.92 -14.65
C ASP A 44 -8.76 33.26 -13.29
N SER A 45 -8.24 34.47 -13.26
CA SER A 45 -7.27 35.17 -12.42
C SER A 45 -7.58 35.34 -10.91
N SER A 46 -6.49 35.34 -10.14
CA SER A 46 -6.20 35.96 -8.82
C SER A 46 -6.96 37.28 -8.50
N PRO A 47 -7.09 37.77 -7.22
CA PRO A 47 -6.04 37.72 -6.20
C PRO A 47 -6.44 37.63 -4.70
N SER A 48 -5.37 37.36 -3.93
CA SER A 48 -5.18 37.37 -2.49
C SER A 48 -5.58 38.63 -1.72
N SER A 49 -6.09 38.47 -0.48
CA SER A 49 -5.57 39.16 0.71
C SER A 49 -6.08 38.52 2.03
N PRO A 50 -5.36 38.71 3.16
CA PRO A 50 -5.45 37.88 4.36
C PRO A 50 -6.26 38.51 5.52
N GLU A 51 -6.79 37.65 6.40
CA GLU A 51 -7.29 37.99 7.74
C GLU A 51 -6.12 38.03 8.76
N SER A 52 -5.97 39.09 9.56
CA SER A 52 -6.60 39.38 10.87
C SER A 52 -5.84 38.79 12.08
N ALA A 53 -5.34 39.68 12.94
CA ALA A 53 -4.91 39.35 14.30
C ALA A 53 -5.32 40.47 15.30
N ARG A 54 -6.40 40.17 16.01
CA ARG A 54 -6.71 40.34 17.44
C ARG A 54 -6.04 41.48 18.26
N HIS A 55 -6.93 42.23 18.90
CA HIS A 55 -6.73 43.18 20.00
C HIS A 55 -6.11 42.59 21.28
N VAL A 56 -5.36 43.43 22.01
CA VAL A 56 -5.18 43.38 23.47
C VAL A 56 -5.38 44.80 24.04
N SER A 57 -6.13 44.88 25.13
CA SER A 57 -6.59 46.07 25.84
C SER A 57 -5.55 46.65 26.80
N SER A 58 -5.56 47.98 27.01
CA SER A 58 -5.50 48.60 28.34
C SER A 58 -5.57 50.13 28.23
N ALA A 59 -6.65 50.74 28.72
CA ALA A 59 -6.64 52.18 29.00
C ALA A 59 -7.47 52.51 30.25
N ALA A 60 -6.84 53.39 31.04
CA ALA A 60 -7.15 53.93 32.34
C ALA A 60 -8.59 54.43 32.62
N SER A 61 -8.84 54.41 33.93
CA SER A 61 -9.86 55.11 34.73
C SER A 61 -10.03 56.61 34.43
N VAL A 62 -11.27 57.10 34.65
CA VAL A 62 -11.66 58.23 35.54
C VAL A 62 -13.00 58.82 35.04
N ALA A 63 -14.04 58.76 35.88
CA ALA A 63 -15.30 59.52 35.76
C ALA A 63 -15.10 60.94 36.40
N PRO A 64 -16.04 61.93 36.41
CA PRO A 64 -17.49 61.80 36.22
C PRO A 64 -18.24 63.05 35.62
N ILE A 65 -19.58 63.03 35.73
CA ILE A 65 -20.56 64.15 35.87
C ILE A 65 -21.34 64.63 34.60
N MET A 66 -22.66 64.35 34.63
CA MET A 66 -23.77 64.82 33.78
C MET A 66 -24.20 66.29 34.10
N PRO A 67 -25.25 66.90 33.48
CA PRO A 67 -25.83 66.80 32.13
C PRO A 67 -26.18 68.19 31.51
N ARG A 68 -26.52 68.27 30.20
CA ARG A 68 -27.55 69.20 29.65
C ARG A 68 -27.81 68.97 28.14
N ARG A 69 -29.08 69.01 27.76
CA ARG A 69 -29.71 68.92 26.40
C ARG A 69 -30.00 70.35 25.86
N PRO A 70 -30.57 70.57 24.64
CA PRO A 70 -30.40 69.96 23.30
C PRO A 70 -30.35 71.03 22.14
N PHE A 71 -30.49 70.58 20.87
CA PHE A 71 -30.69 71.32 19.58
C PHE A 71 -29.40 71.84 18.91
N ALA A 72 -29.18 71.82 17.59
CA ALA A 72 -29.99 71.56 16.40
C ALA A 72 -29.10 71.01 15.25
N SER A 73 -29.73 70.50 14.19
CA SER A 73 -29.10 69.86 13.03
C SER A 73 -28.58 70.80 11.95
N THR A 74 -27.56 70.37 11.21
CA THR A 74 -27.35 70.63 9.77
C THR A 74 -26.60 69.42 9.18
N ARG A 75 -27.30 68.48 8.53
CA ARG A 75 -27.42 68.28 7.06
C ARG A 75 -26.06 68.27 6.34
N ARG A 76 -25.48 67.09 6.02
CA ARG A 76 -25.68 66.22 4.80
C ARG A 76 -24.79 66.65 3.62
N PRO A 77 -24.57 65.85 2.55
CA PRO A 77 -24.51 64.38 2.37
C PRO A 77 -23.48 63.89 1.30
N GLY A 78 -23.39 62.58 1.06
CA GLY A 78 -23.03 61.98 -0.25
C GLY A 78 -22.08 60.78 -0.15
N PHE A 79 -22.59 59.53 -0.14
CA PHE A 79 -22.70 58.59 -1.30
C PHE A 79 -21.31 58.04 -1.72
N CYS A 80 -20.98 56.74 -1.78
CA CYS A 80 -21.62 55.52 -2.32
C CYS A 80 -20.89 54.28 -1.75
N HIS A 81 -21.56 53.23 -1.24
CA HIS A 81 -21.99 51.98 -1.92
C HIS A 81 -20.89 50.99 -2.35
N PHE A 82 -20.84 49.83 -1.68
CA PHE A 82 -20.74 48.48 -2.27
C PHE A 82 -21.50 47.46 -1.37
N PRO A 83 -22.11 46.40 -1.94
CA PRO A 83 -23.56 46.25 -1.81
C PRO A 83 -23.99 44.80 -1.54
N TYR A 84 -24.28 44.44 -0.29
CA TYR A 84 -25.17 43.32 0.03
C TYR A 84 -26.01 43.64 1.27
N ARG A 85 -26.93 44.61 1.14
CA ARG A 85 -28.02 44.75 2.11
C ARG A 85 -29.13 43.79 1.71
N LEU A 86 -29.07 42.57 2.23
CA LEU A 86 -30.21 41.66 2.19
C LEU A 86 -31.43 42.39 2.80
N PRO A 87 -32.60 42.35 2.15
CA PRO A 87 -33.79 43.02 2.64
C PRO A 87 -34.06 42.60 4.09
N SER A 88 -34.44 43.53 4.96
CA SER A 88 -34.68 43.25 6.40
C SER A 88 -35.69 42.13 6.67
N LYS A 89 -36.52 41.79 5.68
CA LYS A 89 -37.43 40.64 5.70
C LYS A 89 -36.69 39.31 5.50
N VAL A 90 -35.71 39.26 4.58
CA VAL A 90 -34.90 38.06 4.30
C VAL A 90 -33.99 37.72 5.49
N THR A 91 -33.37 38.73 6.11
CA THR A 91 -32.57 38.51 7.33
C THR A 91 -33.41 38.05 8.52
N ARG A 92 -34.66 38.51 8.65
CA ARG A 92 -35.60 38.00 9.67
C ARG A 92 -35.96 36.53 9.43
N TYR A 93 -36.26 36.14 8.19
CA TYR A 93 -36.53 34.73 7.88
C TYR A 93 -35.30 33.84 8.05
N LEU A 94 -34.10 34.33 7.72
CA LEU A 94 -32.84 33.62 7.97
C LEU A 94 -32.60 33.44 9.48
N CYS A 95 -32.77 34.49 10.29
CA CYS A 95 -32.66 34.38 11.75
C CYS A 95 -33.71 33.43 12.35
N LEU A 96 -34.95 33.45 11.85
CA LEU A 96 -35.99 32.52 12.29
C LEU A 96 -35.68 31.08 11.87
N GLY A 97 -35.11 30.86 10.68
CA GLY A 97 -34.64 29.56 10.22
C GLY A 97 -33.45 29.04 11.01
N LEU A 98 -32.54 29.92 11.42
CA LEU A 98 -31.41 29.57 12.26
C LEU A 98 -31.85 29.24 13.69
N LEU A 99 -32.78 30.02 14.25
CA LEU A 99 -33.39 29.71 15.55
C LEU A 99 -34.20 28.41 15.51
N SER A 100 -34.93 28.13 14.42
CA SER A 100 -35.65 26.86 14.29
C SER A 100 -34.70 25.66 14.12
N LEU A 101 -33.60 25.82 13.39
CA LEU A 101 -32.56 24.78 13.28
C LEU A 101 -31.94 24.50 14.66
N ILE A 102 -31.59 25.54 15.42
CA ILE A 102 -31.04 25.39 16.77
C ILE A 102 -32.04 24.69 17.70
N THR A 103 -33.33 25.07 17.68
CA THR A 103 -34.32 24.41 18.53
C THR A 103 -34.54 22.95 18.11
N ILE A 104 -34.53 22.64 16.82
CA ILE A 104 -34.58 21.25 16.32
C ILE A 104 -33.37 20.45 16.81
N ILE A 105 -32.16 21.03 16.77
CA ILE A 105 -30.94 20.39 17.28
C ILE A 105 -31.02 20.16 18.80
N ILE A 106 -31.49 21.14 19.56
CA ILE A 106 -31.65 20.99 21.02
C ILE A 106 -32.66 19.87 21.32
N LEU A 107 -33.79 19.84 20.63
CA LEU A 107 -34.80 18.80 20.82
C LEU A 107 -34.29 17.41 20.41
N SER A 108 -33.49 17.31 19.34
CA SER A 108 -32.90 16.03 18.91
C SER A 108 -31.86 15.53 19.92
N LEU A 109 -31.01 16.40 20.46
CA LEU A 109 -30.05 16.05 21.51
C LEU A 109 -30.74 15.66 22.82
N VAL A 110 -31.81 16.36 23.23
CA VAL A 110 -32.61 15.98 24.40
C VAL A 110 -33.26 14.62 24.21
N ARG A 111 -33.82 14.36 23.01
CA ARG A 111 -34.42 13.05 22.70
C ARG A 111 -33.38 11.93 22.67
N ALA A 112 -32.20 12.18 22.09
CA ALA A 112 -31.09 11.24 22.09
C ALA A 112 -30.61 10.96 23.52
N SER A 113 -30.42 11.99 24.34
CA SER A 113 -30.05 11.87 25.75
C SER A 113 -31.08 11.08 26.57
N GLN A 114 -32.37 11.33 26.35
CA GLN A 114 -33.43 10.56 27.01
C GLN A 114 -33.43 9.09 26.56
N ASN A 115 -33.14 8.80 25.30
CA ASN A 115 -33.05 7.44 24.79
C ASN A 115 -31.85 6.70 25.39
N GLU A 116 -30.68 7.33 25.47
CA GLU A 116 -29.50 6.77 26.12
C GLU A 116 -29.74 6.55 27.63
N ASN A 117 -30.34 7.53 28.33
CA ASN A 117 -30.67 7.37 29.75
C ASN A 117 -31.67 6.23 29.99
N LYS A 118 -32.67 6.05 29.11
CA LYS A 118 -33.59 4.91 29.17
C LYS A 118 -32.88 3.59 28.89
N ALA A 119 -31.93 3.56 27.95
CA ALA A 119 -31.12 2.39 27.66
C ALA A 119 -30.23 2.00 28.86
N ILE A 120 -29.61 3.00 29.51
CA ILE A 120 -28.77 2.82 30.71
C ILE A 120 -29.60 2.32 31.90
N ILE A 121 -30.76 2.94 32.19
CA ILE A 121 -31.67 2.50 33.27
C ILE A 121 -32.20 1.08 32.99
N GLY A 122 -32.43 0.76 31.72
CA GLY A 122 -32.83 -0.58 31.26
C GLY A 122 -31.71 -1.63 31.30
N GLY A 123 -30.49 -1.27 31.74
CA GLY A 123 -29.36 -2.19 31.83
C GLY A 123 -28.71 -2.54 30.48
N PHE A 124 -29.10 -1.88 29.40
CA PHE A 124 -28.48 -2.02 28.08
C PHE A 124 -27.21 -1.19 28.03
N LEU A 125 -26.17 -1.66 28.73
CA LEU A 125 -24.83 -1.14 28.50
C LEU A 125 -24.33 -1.68 27.16
N PRO A 126 -23.81 -0.83 26.25
CA PRO A 126 -23.14 -1.34 25.06
C PRO A 126 -22.05 -2.31 25.52
N ALA A 127 -21.99 -3.48 24.89
CA ALA A 127 -20.95 -4.46 25.18
C ALA A 127 -19.59 -3.75 25.06
N ARG A 128 -18.69 -4.00 26.03
CA ARG A 128 -17.33 -3.45 25.97
C ARG A 128 -16.75 -3.76 24.59
N PRO A 129 -16.04 -2.82 23.97
CA PRO A 129 -15.36 -3.13 22.72
C PRO A 129 -14.52 -4.39 22.93
N LYS A 130 -14.63 -5.34 21.99
CA LYS A 130 -13.84 -6.56 22.04
C LYS A 130 -12.37 -6.16 22.17
N ALA A 131 -11.62 -6.85 23.04
CA ALA A 131 -10.19 -6.62 23.14
C ALA A 131 -9.55 -6.76 21.75
N PRO A 132 -8.57 -5.91 21.41
CA PRO A 132 -7.87 -6.04 20.15
C PRO A 132 -7.28 -7.45 20.04
N PRO A 133 -7.24 -8.03 18.83
CA PRO A 133 -6.62 -9.32 18.63
C PRO A 133 -5.14 -9.26 19.02
N LEU A 134 -4.60 -10.39 19.50
CA LEU A 134 -3.22 -10.46 20.03
C LEU A 134 -2.15 -9.96 19.05
N TRP A 135 -2.38 -10.07 17.74
CA TRP A 135 -1.42 -9.61 16.74
C TRP A 135 -1.23 -8.08 16.73
N GLU A 136 -2.20 -7.29 17.20
CA GLU A 136 -2.07 -5.84 17.36
C GLU A 136 -1.21 -5.44 18.56
N SER A 137 -0.91 -6.39 19.46
CA SER A 137 -0.06 -6.11 20.63
C SER A 137 1.44 -6.14 20.33
N TYR A 138 1.83 -6.60 19.14
CA TYR A 138 3.22 -6.62 18.72
C TYR A 138 3.61 -5.29 18.06
N ASP A 139 4.75 -4.74 18.46
CA ASP A 139 5.29 -3.54 17.83
C ASP A 139 5.68 -3.79 16.37
N PHE A 140 5.41 -2.80 15.52
CA PHE A 140 5.84 -2.84 14.12
C PHE A 140 7.36 -2.72 13.99
N LEU A 141 7.93 -3.54 13.10
CA LEU A 141 9.32 -3.44 12.69
C LEU A 141 9.52 -2.16 11.90
N THR A 142 10.37 -1.27 12.41
CA THR A 142 10.62 0.04 11.81
C THR A 142 11.78 0.02 10.82
N ARG A 143 12.74 -0.89 11.01
CA ARG A 143 13.98 -0.97 10.25
C ARG A 143 13.89 -1.86 9.01
N TYR A 144 12.84 -2.67 8.90
CA TYR A 144 12.57 -3.44 7.69
C TYR A 144 12.48 -2.54 6.44
N TYR A 145 11.90 -1.34 6.60
CA TYR A 145 11.83 -0.30 5.56
C TYR A 145 12.77 0.87 5.86
N GLY A 146 13.99 0.60 6.34
CA GLY A 146 14.97 1.62 6.73
C GLY A 146 15.59 2.46 5.60
N GLY A 147 15.18 2.22 4.35
CA GLY A 147 15.62 2.98 3.16
C GLY A 147 17.02 2.62 2.65
N VAL A 148 17.28 2.97 1.39
CA VAL A 148 18.54 2.66 0.69
C VAL A 148 19.71 3.59 1.05
N ARG A 149 19.48 4.66 1.81
CA ARG A 149 20.55 5.56 2.28
C ARG A 149 21.33 5.04 3.48
N ASN A 150 20.81 4.00 4.13
CA ASN A 150 21.36 3.48 5.38
C ASN A 150 21.75 2.00 5.22
N LEU A 151 22.30 1.64 4.07
CA LEU A 151 22.73 0.27 3.79
C LEU A 151 24.04 -0.03 4.50
N VAL A 152 24.08 -1.20 5.14
CA VAL A 152 25.25 -1.77 5.82
C VAL A 152 25.49 -3.19 5.33
N THR A 153 26.72 -3.65 5.43
CA THR A 153 27.04 -5.06 5.15
C THR A 153 26.41 -5.97 6.21
N GLY A 154 26.10 -7.22 5.86
CA GLY A 154 25.45 -8.16 6.78
C GLY A 154 26.20 -8.34 8.10
N SER A 155 27.53 -8.35 8.09
CA SER A 155 28.37 -8.47 9.28
C SER A 155 28.32 -7.25 10.22
N ALA A 156 27.95 -6.08 9.69
CA ALA A 156 27.83 -4.84 10.46
C ALA A 156 26.37 -4.54 10.88
N ASN A 157 25.41 -5.35 10.42
CA ASN A 157 24.01 -5.17 10.75
C ASN A 157 23.72 -5.70 12.15
N VAL A 158 23.24 -4.82 13.03
CA VAL A 158 22.67 -5.21 14.33
C VAL A 158 21.16 -5.31 14.14
N PRO A 159 20.53 -6.49 14.22
CA PRO A 159 19.12 -6.64 13.88
C PRO A 159 18.19 -5.95 14.90
N GLU A 160 17.12 -5.31 14.41
CA GLU A 160 16.04 -4.80 15.27
C GLU A 160 15.31 -5.94 15.98
N TYR A 161 15.23 -7.10 15.34
CA TYR A 161 14.52 -8.29 15.80
C TYR A 161 15.14 -9.55 15.17
N PRO A 162 15.22 -10.70 15.85
CA PRO A 162 14.76 -10.98 17.21
C PRO A 162 15.72 -10.44 18.27
N ARG A 163 15.19 -10.17 19.47
CA ARG A 163 15.99 -9.72 20.63
C ARG A 163 15.70 -10.54 21.86
N ALA A 164 16.70 -10.68 22.74
CA ALA A 164 16.51 -11.35 24.02
C ALA A 164 15.57 -10.52 24.92
N LYS A 165 14.82 -11.20 25.80
CA LYS A 165 13.85 -10.54 26.70
C LYS A 165 14.48 -9.54 27.67
N ASP A 166 15.76 -9.74 27.98
CA ASP A 166 16.50 -8.93 28.95
C ASP A 166 17.21 -7.74 28.30
N GLU A 167 17.12 -7.58 26.98
CA GLU A 167 17.70 -6.44 26.27
C GLU A 167 16.86 -5.17 26.44
N VAL A 168 17.54 -4.07 26.78
CA VAL A 168 16.95 -2.74 26.91
C VAL A 168 16.24 -2.33 25.61
N PRO A 169 15.06 -1.69 25.66
CA PRO A 169 14.37 -1.19 24.48
C PRO A 169 15.31 -0.43 23.54
N LEU A 170 15.23 -0.79 22.26
CA LEU A 170 16.11 -0.30 21.22
C LEU A 170 15.85 1.18 20.97
N ASP A 171 16.88 2.02 21.14
CA ASP A 171 16.76 3.41 20.71
C ASP A 171 16.77 3.47 19.19
N LYS A 172 15.62 3.73 18.58
CA LYS A 172 15.44 3.79 17.12
C LYS A 172 16.34 4.82 16.45
N LEU A 173 16.80 5.83 17.19
CA LEU A 173 17.73 6.85 16.70
C LEU A 173 19.17 6.32 16.53
N SER A 174 19.54 5.27 17.25
CA SER A 174 20.88 4.66 17.14
C SER A 174 21.20 4.23 15.71
N PHE A 175 20.24 3.62 15.01
CA PHE A 175 20.43 3.17 13.63
C PHE A 175 20.63 4.28 12.62
N LEU A 176 20.23 5.52 12.94
CA LEU A 176 20.42 6.65 12.04
C LEU A 176 21.85 7.19 12.11
N ASN A 177 22.46 7.10 13.29
CA ASN A 177 23.77 7.67 13.61
C ASN A 177 24.94 6.70 13.36
N SER A 178 24.72 5.38 13.38
CA SER A 178 25.81 4.37 13.36
C SER A 178 26.63 4.26 12.06
N THR A 179 26.34 5.03 11.02
CA THR A 179 26.92 4.81 9.69
C THR A 179 27.72 5.99 9.12
N SER A 180 27.68 7.19 9.72
CA SER A 180 28.61 8.31 9.45
C SER A 180 28.25 9.54 10.29
N ASP A 181 29.23 10.41 10.57
CA ASP A 181 29.07 11.75 11.21
C ASP A 181 28.14 12.73 10.44
N SER A 182 27.55 12.29 9.33
CA SER A 182 26.69 13.09 8.46
C SER A 182 25.23 12.64 8.54
N PRO A 183 24.27 13.59 8.64
CA PRO A 183 22.83 13.30 8.61
C PRO A 183 22.45 12.47 7.37
N ILE A 184 21.50 11.54 7.52
CA ILE A 184 21.06 10.63 6.44
C ILE A 184 20.65 11.38 5.17
N GLU A 185 20.00 12.53 5.32
CA GLU A 185 19.56 13.39 4.21
C GLU A 185 20.72 13.85 3.32
N ASN A 186 21.92 13.96 3.88
CA ASN A 186 23.13 14.39 3.17
C ASN A 186 23.95 13.23 2.59
N ARG A 187 23.52 11.97 2.80
CA ARG A 187 24.20 10.82 2.19
C ARG A 187 23.82 10.70 0.73
N GLY A 188 24.85 10.61 -0.12
CA GLY A 188 24.67 10.29 -1.53
C GLY A 188 23.99 8.93 -1.69
N LEU A 189 23.09 8.83 -2.67
CA LEU A 189 22.40 7.58 -2.97
C LEU A 189 23.43 6.54 -3.47
N PRO A 190 23.46 5.32 -2.89
CA PRO A 190 24.32 4.26 -3.42
C PRO A 190 23.94 3.91 -4.85
N SER A 191 24.91 3.43 -5.63
CA SER A 191 24.64 2.98 -7.00
C SER A 191 24.00 1.59 -6.98
N SER A 192 22.88 1.43 -7.69
CA SER A 192 22.24 0.13 -7.89
C SER A 192 22.99 -0.69 -8.94
N LYS A 193 22.93 -2.02 -8.82
CA LYS A 193 23.56 -3.00 -9.73
C LYS A 193 22.52 -3.94 -10.33
N GLU A 194 22.80 -4.48 -11.51
CA GLU A 194 21.94 -5.48 -12.15
C GLU A 194 22.13 -6.86 -11.50
N PHE A 195 21.04 -7.55 -11.18
CA PHE A 195 21.09 -8.84 -10.50
C PHE A 195 21.81 -9.93 -11.33
N THR A 196 21.83 -9.83 -12.65
CA THR A 196 22.59 -10.71 -13.55
C THR A 196 24.09 -10.66 -13.31
N GLN A 197 24.61 -9.58 -12.70
CA GLN A 197 26.02 -9.40 -12.38
C GLN A 197 26.36 -9.86 -10.95
N TYR A 198 25.35 -10.22 -10.14
CA TYR A 198 25.57 -10.63 -8.77
C TYR A 198 26.35 -11.97 -8.72
N PRO A 199 27.44 -12.08 -7.93
CA PRO A 199 28.33 -13.25 -7.98
C PRO A 199 27.66 -14.58 -7.66
N LYS A 200 26.71 -14.60 -6.72
CA LYS A 200 25.95 -15.81 -6.36
C LYS A 200 24.65 -15.97 -7.15
N SER A 201 24.43 -15.18 -8.20
CA SER A 201 23.27 -15.36 -9.07
C SER A 201 23.42 -16.62 -9.92
N VAL A 202 22.30 -17.24 -10.25
CA VAL A 202 22.23 -18.41 -11.15
C VAL A 202 22.91 -18.16 -12.50
N PHE A 203 22.95 -16.90 -12.95
CA PHE A 203 23.60 -16.48 -14.20
C PHE A 203 25.13 -16.48 -14.14
N LYS A 204 25.72 -16.46 -12.95
CA LYS A 204 27.18 -16.50 -12.73
C LYS A 204 27.65 -17.86 -12.22
N THR A 205 26.87 -18.53 -11.39
CA THR A 205 27.24 -19.85 -10.85
C THR A 205 26.93 -20.99 -11.82
N GLY A 206 25.85 -20.88 -12.60
CA GLY A 206 25.52 -21.84 -13.65
C GLY A 206 26.11 -21.40 -14.98
N SER A 207 27.11 -22.13 -15.50
CA SER A 207 27.63 -21.93 -16.86
C SER A 207 26.68 -22.51 -17.92
N GLU A 208 25.38 -22.24 -17.80
CA GLU A 208 24.41 -22.67 -18.79
C GLU A 208 24.31 -21.62 -19.88
N GLN A 209 24.63 -22.02 -21.12
CA GLN A 209 24.34 -21.20 -22.28
C GLN A 209 22.82 -21.18 -22.49
N PHE A 210 22.24 -19.99 -22.54
CA PHE A 210 20.82 -19.81 -22.84
C PHE A 210 20.66 -18.74 -23.89
N HIS A 211 19.59 -18.88 -24.69
CA HIS A 211 19.22 -17.89 -25.68
C HIS A 211 18.47 -16.76 -25.00
N ASP A 212 18.92 -15.52 -25.21
CA ASP A 212 18.25 -14.33 -24.72
C ASP A 212 16.79 -14.29 -25.18
N CYS A 213 15.88 -14.11 -24.24
CA CYS A 213 14.45 -13.96 -24.52
C CYS A 213 14.07 -12.48 -24.65
N PHE A 214 13.32 -12.18 -25.69
CA PHE A 214 12.78 -10.85 -25.96
C PHE A 214 11.27 -10.86 -25.79
N LEU A 215 10.70 -9.68 -25.50
CA LEU A 215 9.26 -9.50 -25.31
C LEU A 215 8.52 -9.37 -26.64
N ASP A 216 9.14 -8.75 -27.65
CA ASP A 216 8.56 -8.56 -28.97
C ASP A 216 8.97 -9.66 -29.97
N THR A 217 8.16 -9.86 -31.01
CA THR A 217 8.46 -10.79 -32.12
C THR A 217 9.64 -10.34 -32.97
N ALA A 218 9.97 -9.05 -32.97
CA ALA A 218 11.10 -8.49 -33.69
C ALA A 218 12.44 -8.57 -32.92
N ASN A 219 12.46 -9.16 -31.71
CA ASN A 219 13.63 -9.31 -30.85
C ASN A 219 14.36 -7.99 -30.53
N LYS A 220 13.63 -6.89 -30.34
CA LYS A 220 14.17 -5.56 -29.99
C LYS A 220 14.00 -5.23 -28.51
N VAL A 221 12.95 -5.70 -27.86
CA VAL A 221 12.61 -5.38 -26.48
C VAL A 221 13.13 -6.47 -25.55
N ARG A 222 14.27 -6.21 -24.90
CA ARG A 222 14.81 -7.10 -23.87
C ARG A 222 14.00 -7.00 -22.58
N VAL A 223 13.96 -8.10 -21.82
CA VAL A 223 13.42 -8.09 -20.46
C VAL A 223 14.29 -7.17 -19.58
N PRO A 224 13.72 -6.12 -18.96
CA PRO A 224 14.50 -5.24 -18.10
C PRO A 224 15.09 -6.00 -16.90
N PRO A 225 16.37 -5.79 -16.54
CA PRO A 225 16.98 -6.49 -15.43
C PRO A 225 16.47 -5.96 -14.09
N ILE A 226 16.24 -6.88 -13.15
CA ILE A 226 16.05 -6.53 -11.74
C ILE A 226 17.35 -5.93 -11.19
N ARG A 227 17.21 -4.95 -10.30
CA ARG A 227 18.32 -4.24 -9.69
C ARG A 227 18.34 -4.43 -8.18
N TYR A 228 19.55 -4.42 -7.63
CA TYR A 228 19.81 -4.54 -6.20
C TYR A 228 20.79 -3.48 -5.73
N PHE A 229 20.86 -3.28 -4.42
CA PHE A 229 21.91 -2.53 -3.75
C PHE A 229 22.72 -3.46 -2.86
N ASP A 230 24.01 -3.18 -2.70
CA ASP A 230 24.86 -3.94 -1.78
C ASP A 230 24.50 -3.60 -0.33
N GLY A 231 24.40 -4.61 0.51
CA GLY A 231 24.02 -4.50 1.92
C GLY A 231 22.51 -4.50 2.16
N ARG A 232 22.14 -4.30 3.43
CA ARG A 232 20.76 -4.20 3.91
C ARG A 232 20.58 -2.95 4.75
N PRO A 233 19.37 -2.41 4.89
CA PRO A 233 19.13 -1.29 5.79
C PRO A 233 19.65 -1.59 7.20
N ASN A 234 20.33 -0.64 7.82
CA ASN A 234 20.83 -0.81 9.18
C ASN A 234 19.67 -1.11 10.14
N GLY A 235 19.80 -2.15 10.96
CA GLY A 235 18.71 -2.63 11.80
C GLY A 235 17.82 -3.67 11.13
N PHE A 236 18.14 -4.13 9.91
CA PHE A 236 17.28 -5.07 9.20
C PHE A 236 17.07 -6.34 10.04
N PRO A 237 15.82 -6.77 10.26
CA PRO A 237 15.53 -7.88 11.15
C PRO A 237 16.00 -9.20 10.56
N GLU A 238 16.39 -10.11 11.43
CA GLU A 238 16.70 -11.49 11.10
C GLU A 238 15.43 -12.37 11.09
N PRO A 239 15.42 -13.44 10.28
CA PRO A 239 14.29 -14.37 10.25
C PRO A 239 14.22 -15.16 11.57
N VAL A 240 13.07 -15.11 12.25
CA VAL A 240 12.83 -15.94 13.47
C VAL A 240 12.55 -17.39 13.13
N VAL A 241 11.96 -17.64 11.96
CA VAL A 241 11.64 -18.98 11.49
C VAL A 241 12.21 -19.13 10.08
N GLY A 242 12.93 -20.23 9.87
CA GLY A 242 13.62 -20.49 8.61
C GLY A 242 14.97 -19.77 8.50
N SER A 243 15.62 -19.92 7.35
CA SER A 243 16.91 -19.29 7.06
C SER A 243 17.00 -19.02 5.56
N HIS A 244 17.51 -17.85 5.17
CA HIS A 244 17.76 -17.54 3.77
C HIS A 244 18.89 -18.42 3.22
N GLU A 245 19.89 -18.74 4.03
CA GLU A 245 20.99 -19.65 3.67
C GLU A 245 20.46 -21.02 3.22
N LEU A 246 19.50 -21.59 3.97
CA LEU A 246 18.88 -22.87 3.62
C LEU A 246 18.11 -22.84 2.28
N LEU A 247 17.55 -21.67 1.92
CA LEU A 247 16.85 -21.46 0.66
C LEU A 247 17.77 -20.93 -0.45
N ASN A 248 19.08 -20.82 -0.17
CA ASN A 248 20.08 -20.22 -1.05
C ASN A 248 19.67 -18.81 -1.54
N LEU A 249 19.04 -18.04 -0.66
CA LEU A 249 18.64 -16.65 -0.90
C LEU A 249 19.74 -15.70 -0.41
N PRO A 250 20.04 -14.61 -1.15
CA PRO A 250 21.15 -13.74 -0.80
C PRO A 250 20.83 -12.86 0.42
N GLU A 251 21.76 -12.84 1.38
CA GLU A 251 21.64 -12.06 2.62
C GLU A 251 22.39 -10.72 2.59
N ASP A 252 23.25 -10.53 1.60
CA ASP A 252 24.17 -9.40 1.47
C ASP A 252 23.67 -8.30 0.52
N ILE A 253 22.44 -8.41 0.00
CA ILE A 253 21.86 -7.44 -0.93
C ILE A 253 20.45 -7.02 -0.51
N CYS A 254 20.04 -5.84 -0.99
CA CYS A 254 18.72 -5.27 -0.79
C CYS A 254 18.03 -5.04 -2.14
N PHE A 255 16.84 -5.64 -2.29
CA PHE A 255 15.94 -5.35 -3.41
C PHE A 255 14.97 -4.24 -3.01
N GLU A 256 15.26 -3.02 -3.46
CA GLU A 256 14.36 -1.89 -3.32
C GLU A 256 13.12 -2.10 -4.24
N ARG A 257 11.99 -1.48 -3.88
CA ARG A 257 10.70 -1.64 -4.53
C ARG A 257 10.75 -1.40 -6.03
N TYR A 258 11.33 -0.29 -6.48
CA TYR A 258 11.50 0.01 -7.91
C TYR A 258 12.58 -0.86 -8.54
N GLY A 259 13.68 -1.14 -7.84
CA GLY A 259 14.69 -2.08 -8.33
C GLY A 259 14.14 -3.47 -8.66
N ARG A 260 13.15 -3.95 -7.88
CA ARG A 260 12.48 -5.24 -8.06
C ARG A 260 11.30 -5.19 -9.02
N TYR A 261 10.41 -4.21 -8.86
CA TYR A 261 9.11 -4.23 -9.52
C TYR A 261 9.00 -3.29 -10.72
N ALA A 262 9.90 -2.32 -10.88
CA ALA A 262 9.88 -1.44 -12.06
C ALA A 262 10.02 -2.22 -13.38
N PRO A 263 10.87 -3.27 -13.48
CA PRO A 263 10.87 -4.19 -14.63
C PRO A 263 9.54 -4.87 -14.94
N TYR A 264 8.53 -4.78 -14.07
CA TYR A 264 7.21 -5.39 -14.25
C TYR A 264 6.08 -4.34 -14.34
N GLY A 265 6.42 -3.07 -14.58
CA GLY A 265 5.42 -2.01 -14.77
C GLY A 265 5.11 -1.18 -13.53
N TYR A 266 5.78 -1.40 -12.40
CA TYR A 266 5.62 -0.58 -11.20
C TYR A 266 6.37 0.75 -11.30
N GLY A 267 5.78 1.85 -10.84
CA GLY A 267 6.47 3.13 -10.71
C GLY A 267 6.50 4.03 -11.94
N TYR A 268 5.70 3.72 -12.95
CA TYR A 268 5.49 4.59 -14.11
C TYR A 268 4.08 4.43 -14.68
N SER A 269 3.62 5.47 -15.36
CA SER A 269 2.23 5.59 -15.80
C SER A 269 1.87 4.67 -16.95
N LYS A 270 0.57 4.37 -17.06
CA LYS A 270 0.00 3.67 -18.23
C LYS A 270 0.35 4.36 -19.55
N LYS A 271 0.34 5.70 -19.56
CA LYS A 271 0.75 6.52 -20.72
C LYS A 271 2.20 6.25 -21.16
N THR A 272 3.06 5.82 -20.24
CA THR A 272 4.46 5.45 -20.51
C THR A 272 4.68 3.93 -20.54
N GLY A 273 3.59 3.15 -20.62
CA GLY A 273 3.60 1.69 -20.73
C GLY A 273 3.51 0.90 -19.41
N GLY A 274 3.51 1.60 -18.28
CA GLY A 274 3.48 0.98 -16.95
C GLY A 274 2.07 0.56 -16.52
N LEU A 275 1.94 0.12 -15.28
CA LEU A 275 0.65 -0.26 -14.71
C LEU A 275 -0.11 0.93 -14.11
N GLY A 276 0.55 2.08 -13.96
CA GLY A 276 -0.01 3.24 -13.26
C GLY A 276 -0.09 3.05 -11.74
N VAL A 277 0.73 2.14 -11.19
CA VAL A 277 0.77 1.81 -9.76
C VAL A 277 2.12 2.23 -9.20
N GLY A 278 2.13 2.86 -8.03
CA GLY A 278 3.37 3.18 -7.33
C GLY A 278 4.15 4.37 -7.88
N GLU A 279 3.48 5.27 -8.59
CA GLU A 279 4.06 6.52 -9.11
C GLU A 279 4.38 7.54 -8.00
N HIS A 280 3.72 7.38 -6.84
CA HIS A 280 3.88 8.21 -5.65
C HIS A 280 4.81 7.55 -4.62
N GLY A 281 5.50 8.39 -3.84
CA GLY A 281 6.46 7.98 -2.80
C GLY A 281 7.92 8.14 -3.21
N ASP A 282 8.81 7.55 -2.40
CA ASP A 282 10.25 7.68 -2.52
C ASP A 282 10.79 6.86 -3.71
N LYS A 283 10.98 7.53 -4.84
CA LYS A 283 11.45 6.94 -6.11
C LYS A 283 12.92 7.18 -6.41
N GLU A 284 13.71 7.46 -5.38
CA GLU A 284 15.13 7.78 -5.56
C GLU A 284 15.90 6.59 -6.13
N GLY A 285 16.68 6.84 -7.17
CA GLY A 285 17.42 5.80 -7.88
C GLY A 285 16.59 4.92 -8.80
N ALA A 286 15.27 5.06 -8.84
CA ALA A 286 14.41 4.27 -9.73
C ALA A 286 14.78 4.46 -11.22
N GLU A 287 15.20 5.66 -11.60
CA GLU A 287 15.59 6.00 -12.97
C GLU A 287 16.82 5.22 -13.46
N SER A 288 17.68 4.74 -12.54
CA SER A 288 18.82 3.90 -12.91
C SER A 288 18.40 2.61 -13.64
N THR A 289 17.16 2.14 -13.41
CA THR A 289 16.57 0.97 -14.09
C THR A 289 16.43 1.18 -15.59
N TRP A 290 16.12 2.41 -16.00
CA TRP A 290 15.79 2.74 -17.38
C TRP A 290 16.98 3.30 -18.17
N SER A 291 18.15 3.41 -17.54
CA SER A 291 19.36 3.97 -18.16
C SER A 291 19.89 3.17 -19.36
N LYS A 292 19.70 1.85 -19.36
CA LYS A 292 20.21 0.94 -20.41
C LYS A 292 19.11 0.27 -21.23
N VAL A 293 17.91 0.21 -20.69
CA VAL A 293 16.76 -0.49 -21.29
C VAL A 293 15.56 0.44 -21.28
N PRO A 294 14.78 0.51 -22.38
CA PRO A 294 13.59 1.34 -22.42
C PRO A 294 12.51 0.79 -21.49
N LYS A 295 11.59 1.68 -21.07
CA LYS A 295 10.36 1.29 -20.38
C LYS A 295 9.53 0.39 -21.28
N VAL A 296 8.99 -0.69 -20.69
CA VAL A 296 8.19 -1.68 -21.42
C VAL A 296 6.72 -1.31 -21.30
N ALA A 297 6.00 -1.43 -22.41
CA ALA A 297 4.54 -1.35 -22.46
C ALA A 297 3.92 -2.72 -22.21
N TRP A 298 3.33 -2.91 -21.03
CA TRP A 298 2.80 -4.22 -20.60
C TRP A 298 1.36 -4.49 -21.06
N GLU A 299 0.61 -3.46 -21.44
CA GLU A 299 -0.84 -3.54 -21.69
C GLU A 299 -1.24 -4.47 -22.86
N HIS A 300 -0.44 -4.51 -23.92
CA HIS A 300 -0.73 -5.25 -25.15
C HIS A 300 0.24 -6.42 -25.39
N MET A 301 0.87 -6.93 -24.32
CA MET A 301 1.83 -8.01 -24.43
C MET A 301 1.13 -9.37 -24.49
N ASP A 302 1.35 -10.15 -25.56
CA ASP A 302 0.97 -11.57 -25.57
C ASP A 302 2.01 -12.39 -24.80
N TRP A 303 1.73 -12.59 -23.51
CA TRP A 303 2.57 -13.40 -22.62
C TRP A 303 2.65 -14.86 -23.04
N ALA A 304 1.58 -15.42 -23.60
CA ALA A 304 1.55 -16.82 -23.99
C ALA A 304 2.44 -17.06 -25.21
N GLU A 305 2.36 -16.21 -26.23
CA GLU A 305 3.27 -16.25 -27.37
C GLU A 305 4.73 -16.02 -26.95
N THR A 306 4.98 -14.99 -26.13
CA THR A 306 6.33 -14.63 -25.66
C THR A 306 6.99 -15.77 -24.87
N GLN A 307 6.25 -16.36 -23.94
CA GLN A 307 6.74 -17.50 -23.14
C GLN A 307 6.99 -18.72 -24.02
N ARG A 308 6.10 -19.04 -24.96
CA ARG A 308 6.30 -20.16 -25.90
C ARG A 308 7.55 -19.98 -26.75
N ARG A 309 7.73 -18.80 -27.38
CA ARG A 309 8.94 -18.49 -28.16
C ARG A 309 10.22 -18.64 -27.34
N CYS A 310 10.22 -18.09 -26.13
CA CYS A 310 11.36 -18.17 -25.21
C CYS A 310 11.65 -19.62 -24.79
N TYR A 311 10.60 -20.39 -24.49
CA TYR A 311 10.69 -21.80 -24.16
C TYR A 311 11.24 -22.61 -25.32
N ASP A 312 10.69 -22.47 -26.52
CA ASP A 312 11.11 -23.22 -27.71
C ASP A 312 12.59 -22.95 -28.04
N ALA A 313 13.02 -21.70 -27.96
CA ALA A 313 14.43 -21.30 -28.15
C ALA A 313 15.37 -21.88 -27.08
N ASN A 314 14.87 -22.15 -25.88
CA ASN A 314 15.65 -22.69 -24.76
C ASN A 314 15.31 -24.15 -24.42
N SER A 315 14.55 -24.83 -25.29
CA SER A 315 13.99 -26.16 -25.02
C SER A 315 15.06 -27.20 -24.71
N ALA A 316 16.23 -27.08 -25.34
CA ALA A 316 17.40 -27.93 -25.12
C ALA A 316 17.96 -27.90 -23.68
N ARG A 317 17.62 -26.88 -22.87
CA ARG A 317 18.05 -26.77 -21.47
C ARG A 317 17.22 -27.62 -20.52
N TYR A 318 16.01 -27.98 -20.92
CA TYR A 318 15.08 -28.71 -20.06
C TYR A 318 15.20 -30.21 -20.31
N LYS A 319 15.19 -30.99 -19.24
CA LYS A 319 15.04 -32.45 -19.35
C LYS A 319 13.68 -32.76 -19.93
N ALA A 320 13.59 -33.79 -20.77
CA ALA A 320 12.31 -34.29 -21.25
C ALA A 320 11.41 -34.59 -20.05
N MET A 321 10.15 -34.13 -20.12
CA MET A 321 9.18 -34.49 -19.10
C MET A 321 9.04 -36.02 -19.07
N PRO A 322 9.00 -36.64 -17.88
CA PRO A 322 8.73 -38.07 -17.80
C PRO A 322 7.39 -38.33 -18.49
N ALA A 323 7.31 -39.43 -19.25
CA ALA A 323 6.06 -39.82 -19.89
C ALA A 323 4.97 -39.93 -18.80
N VAL A 324 3.90 -39.15 -18.96
CA VAL A 324 2.76 -39.22 -18.05
C VAL A 324 2.18 -40.62 -18.16
N HIS A 325 2.33 -41.42 -17.11
CA HIS A 325 1.60 -42.67 -17.01
C HIS A 325 0.14 -42.31 -16.72
N GLN A 326 -0.71 -42.46 -17.73
CA GLN A 326 -2.14 -42.23 -17.56
C GLN A 326 -2.71 -43.41 -16.78
N ASP A 327 -2.94 -43.21 -15.49
CA ASP A 327 -3.68 -44.16 -14.67
C ASP A 327 -5.11 -44.28 -15.22
N PRO A 328 -5.70 -45.48 -15.24
CA PRO A 328 -7.01 -45.73 -15.86
C PRO A 328 -8.19 -44.97 -15.21
N HIS A 329 -7.95 -44.32 -14.07
CA HIS A 329 -8.96 -43.54 -13.34
C HIS A 329 -8.62 -42.04 -13.22
N GLY A 330 -7.59 -41.58 -13.92
CA GLY A 330 -7.21 -40.16 -13.95
C GLY A 330 -8.06 -39.36 -14.95
N PHE A 331 -8.40 -38.13 -14.58
CA PHE A 331 -8.98 -37.16 -15.51
C PHE A 331 -7.85 -36.33 -16.13
N TYR A 332 -7.60 -36.51 -17.42
CA TYR A 332 -6.53 -35.82 -18.16
C TYR A 332 -7.16 -34.86 -19.19
N ILE A 333 -6.79 -33.58 -19.12
CA ILE A 333 -7.25 -32.56 -20.06
C ILE A 333 -6.18 -32.41 -21.15
N HIS A 334 -6.49 -32.90 -22.36
CA HIS A 334 -5.75 -32.64 -23.60
C HIS A 334 -4.25 -32.99 -23.62
N GLU A 335 -3.91 -34.27 -23.60
CA GLU A 335 -2.66 -34.74 -24.22
C GLU A 335 -2.98 -35.94 -25.12
N LYS A 336 -2.55 -35.88 -26.38
CA LYS A 336 -2.70 -37.00 -27.32
C LYS A 336 -2.03 -38.22 -26.71
N ALA A 337 -2.82 -39.26 -26.44
CA ALA A 337 -2.32 -40.54 -25.96
C ALA A 337 -1.15 -40.98 -26.85
N ALA A 338 0.00 -41.27 -26.24
CA ALA A 338 1.14 -41.82 -26.95
C ALA A 338 0.68 -43.11 -27.66
N VAL A 339 0.86 -43.15 -28.99
CA VAL A 339 0.54 -44.31 -29.81
C VAL A 339 1.35 -45.50 -29.27
N ALA A 340 0.64 -46.52 -28.80
CA ALA A 340 1.27 -47.74 -28.30
C ALA A 340 2.12 -48.38 -29.40
N PRO A 341 3.33 -48.90 -29.08
CA PRO A 341 4.14 -49.61 -30.07
C PRO A 341 3.38 -50.86 -30.58
N PRO A 342 3.53 -51.20 -31.87
CA PRO A 342 2.83 -52.33 -32.46
C PRO A 342 3.22 -53.63 -31.76
N LYS A 343 2.21 -54.44 -31.42
CA LYS A 343 2.41 -55.79 -30.87
C LYS A 343 3.07 -56.66 -31.93
N GLU A 344 4.27 -57.14 -31.64
CA GLU A 344 4.90 -58.21 -32.41
C GLU A 344 4.02 -59.47 -32.35
N THR A 345 3.53 -59.89 -33.52
CA THR A 345 2.92 -61.20 -33.70
C THR A 345 4.03 -62.25 -33.79
N PRO A 346 4.01 -63.32 -32.98
CA PRO A 346 5.00 -64.38 -33.09
C PRO A 346 4.80 -65.13 -34.41
N SER A 347 5.87 -65.23 -35.22
CA SER A 347 5.89 -66.07 -36.41
C SER A 347 5.81 -67.53 -36.00
N ALA A 348 4.80 -68.23 -36.50
CA ALA A 348 4.76 -69.69 -36.45
C ALA A 348 5.88 -70.25 -37.34
N SER A 349 6.70 -71.14 -36.78
CA SER A 349 7.52 -72.11 -37.51
C SER A 349 7.62 -73.37 -36.69
#